data_AF-A0A554JY02-F1
#
_entry.id   AF-A0A554JY02-F1
#
_cell.length_a   1.000
_cell.length_b   1.000
_cell.length_c   1.000
_cell.angle_alpha   90.00
_cell.angle_beta   90.00
_cell.angle_gamma   90.00
#
_symmetry.space_group_name_H-M   'P 1'
#
loop_
_entity.id
_entity.type
_entity.pdbx_description
1 polymer ?
#
loop_
_entity_poly.entity_id
_entity_poly.type
_entity_poly.pdbx_seq_one_letter_code
_entity_poly.pdbx_strand_id
1 'polypeptide(L)' 'MGVSALTLRNWDKLGKLAAYRNPINNYRVYRLDQLELFLRSIESPGSQPRPVYHNTPTKIRIRTDED' A
#
# COMPACT_ATOMS: atom_id res chain seq x y z
N MET A 1 7.82 -9.31 -16.95
CA MET A 1 6.94 -8.88 -15.84
C MET A 1 6.83 -10.01 -14.83
N GLY A 2 7.84 -10.15 -13.97
CA GLY A 2 8.08 -11.35 -13.19
C GLY A 2 7.49 -11.31 -11.77
N VAL A 3 6.22 -11.67 -11.62
CA VAL A 3 5.64 -12.29 -10.41
C VAL A 3 4.24 -12.77 -10.76
N SER A 4 3.86 -13.97 -10.29
CA SER A 4 2.52 -14.51 -10.58
C SER A 4 1.45 -13.79 -9.75
N ALA A 5 0.20 -13.74 -10.27
CA ALA A 5 -0.94 -13.22 -9.52
C ALA A 5 -1.18 -14.01 -8.21
N LEU A 6 -0.79 -15.29 -8.16
CA LEU A 6 -0.85 -16.11 -6.95
C LEU A 6 0.12 -15.62 -5.88
N THR A 7 1.33 -15.19 -6.29
CA THR A 7 2.34 -14.62 -5.39
C THR A 7 1.83 -13.34 -4.73
N LEU A 8 1.21 -12.44 -5.51
CA LEU A 8 0.59 -11.22 -4.99
C LEU A 8 -0.53 -11.50 -3.99
N ARG A 9 -1.36 -12.52 -4.26
CA ARG A 9 -2.42 -12.98 -3.34
C ARG A 9 -1.85 -13.56 -2.05
N ASN A 10 -0.75 -14.31 -2.14
CA ASN A 10 -0.10 -14.87 -0.96
C ASN A 10 0.51 -13.76 -0.09
N TRP A 11 1.09 -12.73 -0.69
CA TRP A 11 1.59 -11.56 0.05
C TRP A 11 0.49 -10.71 0.67
N ASP A 12 -0.67 -10.58 0.01
CA ASP A 12 -1.89 -9.98 0.60
C ASP A 12 -2.36 -10.79 1.82
N LYS A 13 -2.45 -12.11 1.71
CA LYS A 13 -2.82 -12.99 2.83
C LYS A 13 -1.84 -12.93 4.00
N LEU A 14 -0.55 -12.79 3.72
CA LEU A 14 0.49 -12.70 4.75
C LEU A 14 0.57 -11.32 5.42
N GLY A 15 -0.19 -10.33 4.94
CA GLY A 15 -0.11 -8.94 5.43
C GLY A 15 1.17 -8.21 5.01
N LYS A 16 1.95 -8.80 4.09
CA LYS A 16 3.19 -8.18 3.57
C LYS A 16 2.89 -7.08 2.55
N LEU A 17 1.75 -7.16 1.87
CA LEU A 17 1.30 -6.20 0.88
C LEU A 17 -0.18 -5.88 1.14
N ALA A 18 -0.48 -4.66 1.55
CA ALA A 18 -1.86 -4.25 1.83
C ALA A 18 -2.58 -3.91 0.53
N ALA A 19 -3.51 -4.77 0.09
CA ALA A 19 -4.33 -4.47 -1.07
C ALA A 19 -5.57 -3.64 -0.69
N TYR A 20 -5.84 -2.61 -1.48
CA TYR A 20 -7.13 -1.90 -1.45
C TYR A 20 -8.19 -2.77 -2.12
N ARG A 21 -9.41 -2.73 -1.59
CA ARG A 21 -10.56 -3.38 -2.20
C ARG A 21 -11.34 -2.33 -2.97
N ASN A 22 -11.55 -2.56 -4.26
CA ASN A 22 -12.43 -1.70 -5.05
C ASN A 22 -13.88 -1.87 -4.55
N PRO A 23 -14.57 -0.79 -4.15
CA PRO A 23 -15.94 -0.87 -3.63
C PRO A 23 -16.95 -1.47 -4.63
N ILE A 24 -16.66 -1.45 -5.93
CA ILE A 24 -17.61 -1.87 -6.97
C ILE A 24 -17.52 -3.37 -7.26
N ASN A 25 -16.31 -3.95 -7.25
CA ASN A 25 -16.08 -5.33 -7.71
C ASN A 25 -15.12 -6.13 -6.83
N ASN A 26 -14.73 -5.58 -5.68
CA ASN A 26 -13.85 -6.20 -4.71
C ASN A 26 -12.49 -6.67 -5.27
N TYR A 27 -12.06 -6.10 -6.42
CA TYR A 27 -10.72 -6.36 -6.92
C TYR A 27 -9.68 -5.78 -5.99
N ARG A 28 -8.54 -6.47 -5.95
CA ARG A 28 -7.35 -6.06 -5.21
C ARG A 28 -6.62 -5.02 -6.04
N VAL A 29 -6.50 -3.81 -5.51
CA VAL A 29 -5.76 -2.72 -6.11
C VAL A 29 -4.54 -2.46 -5.24
N TYR A 30 -3.37 -2.43 -5.87
CA TYR A 30 -2.12 -2.08 -5.22
C TYR A 30 -1.72 -0.70 -5.71
N ARG A 31 -1.26 0.16 -4.81
CA ARG A 31 -0.67 1.41 -5.25
C ARG A 31 0.76 1.17 -5.72
N LEU A 32 1.16 1.89 -6.76
CA LEU A 32 2.49 1.76 -7.37
C LEU A 32 3.60 2.11 -6.37
N ASP A 33 3.43 3.17 -5.60
CA ASP A 33 4.40 3.63 -4.59
C ASP A 33 4.66 2.55 -3.51
N GLN A 34 3.60 1.89 -3.03
CA GLN A 34 3.74 0.79 -2.07
C GLN A 34 4.45 -0.41 -2.68
N LEU A 35 4.16 -0.72 -3.95
CA LEU A 35 4.79 -1.84 -4.64
C LEU A 35 6.28 -1.58 -4.88
N GLU A 36 6.66 -0.37 -5.29
CA GLU A 36 8.05 0.03 -5.48
C GLU A 36 8.83 -0.01 -4.16
N LEU A 37 8.27 0.54 -3.08
CA LEU A 37 8.88 0.47 -1.74
C LEU A 37 9.03 -0.98 -1.27
N PHE A 38 8.05 -1.82 -1.56
CA PHE A 38 8.07 -3.23 -1.21
C PHE A 38 9.12 -4.01 -2.00
N LEU A 39 9.27 -3.76 -3.30
CA LEU A 39 10.33 -4.37 -4.11
C LEU A 39 11.71 -3.92 -3.62
N ARG A 40 11.87 -2.63 -3.33
CA ARG A 40 13.12 -2.08 -2.80
C ARG A 40 13.52 -2.68 -1.45
N SER A 41 12.55 -2.98 -0.59
CA SER A 41 12.82 -3.60 0.72
C SER A 41 13.20 -5.08 0.61
N ILE A 42 12.72 -5.78 -0.44
CA ILE A 42 13.13 -7.16 -0.76
C ILE A 42 14.55 -7.18 -1.33
N GLU A 43 14.90 -6.22 -2.19
CA GLU A 43 16.22 -6.13 -2.81
C GLU A 43 17.31 -5.65 -1.84
N SER A 44 16.95 -4.85 -0.84
CA SER A 44 17.89 -4.30 0.16
C SER A 44 17.39 -4.53 1.60
N PRO A 45 17.78 -5.64 2.25
CA PRO A 45 17.33 -5.98 3.60
C PRO A 45 17.83 -5.03 4.72
N GLY A 46 18.63 -3.99 4.42
CA GLY A 46 19.19 -3.06 5.40
C GLY A 46 18.54 -1.67 5.46
N SER A 47 17.67 -1.33 4.50
CA SER A 47 17.05 0.00 4.38
C SER A 47 15.54 -0.13 4.49
N GLN A 48 15.02 -0.34 5.70
CA GLN A 48 13.57 -0.34 5.94
C GLN A 48 13.11 1.10 6.21
N PRO A 49 12.58 1.86 5.23
CA PRO A 49 11.73 2.98 5.58
C PRO A 49 10.52 2.41 6.33
N ARG A 50 10.18 2.99 7.48
CA ARG A 50 8.98 2.59 8.23
C ARG A 50 7.80 2.62 7.25
N PRO A 51 7.06 1.51 7.07
CA PRO A 51 5.89 1.53 6.20
C PRO A 51 4.90 2.54 6.80
N VAL A 52 4.76 3.69 6.14
CA VAL A 52 3.73 4.66 6.47
C VAL A 52 2.43 4.06 5.94
N TYR A 53 1.79 3.24 6.78
CA TYR A 53 0.43 2.78 6.52
C TYR A 53 -0.48 4.00 6.52
N HIS A 54 -0.85 4.47 5.33
CA HIS A 54 -1.73 5.62 5.14
C HIS A 54 -3.21 5.27 5.40
N ASN A 55 -3.46 4.41 6.39
CA ASN A 55 -4.81 4.02 6.82
C ASN A 55 -5.35 4.88 7.95
N THR A 56 -4.68 5.98 8.32
CA THR A 56 -5.38 7.04 9.03
C THR A 56 -6.25 7.77 8.00
N PRO A 57 -7.57 7.90 8.21
CA PRO A 57 -8.30 8.99 7.60
C PRO A 57 -7.67 10.24 8.21
N THR A 58 -6.68 10.82 7.53
CA THR A 58 -6.18 12.14 7.86
C THR A 58 -7.41 13.02 7.72
N LYS A 59 -8.05 13.31 8.85
CA LYS A 59 -9.11 14.31 8.94
C LYS A 59 -8.43 15.58 8.49
N ILE A 60 -8.56 15.92 7.21
CA ILE A 60 -8.12 17.19 6.66
C ILE A 60 -8.96 18.19 7.43
N ARG A 61 -8.38 18.78 8.48
CA ARG A 61 -8.95 19.95 9.13
C ARG A 61 -8.74 21.07 8.13
N ILE A 62 -9.76 21.28 7.29
CA ILE A 62 -9.91 22.53 6.55
C ILE A 62 -9.98 23.59 7.64
N ARG A 63 -8.90 24.35 7.82
CA ARG A 63 -8.98 25.61 8.55
C ARG A 63 -9.72 26.54 7.60
N THR A 64 -10.99 26.77 7.88
CA THR A 64 -11.68 27.93 7.31
C THR A 64 -11.20 29.11 8.15
N ASP A 65 -10.13 29.75 7.71
CA ASP A 65 -9.87 31.14 8.06
C ASP A 65 -10.62 31.97 7.00
N GLU A 66 -11.67 32.68 7.38
CA GLU A 66 -12.11 33.95 6.77
C GLU A 66 -13.27 34.56 7.58
N ASP A 67 -13.18 35.89 7.75
CA ASP A 67 -13.86 36.81 8.69
C ASP A 67 -15.40 36.88 8.66
#